data_AF-A0A948AY97-F1
#
_entry.id   AF-A0A948AY97-F1
#
_cell.length_a   1.000
_cell.length_b   1.000
_cell.length_c   1.000
_cell.angle_alpha   90.00
_cell.angle_beta   90.00
_cell.angle_gamma   90.00
#
_symmetry.space_group_name_H-M   'P 1'
#
loop_
_entity.id
_entity.type
_entity.pdbx_description
1 polymer ?
#
loop_
_entity_poly.entity_id
_entity_poly.type
_entity_poly.pdbx_seq_one_letter_code
_entity_poly.pdbx_strand_id
1 'polypeptide(L)'
;MFNIILAPFQAIKEAGSKKSMSRTMKVLLVASLFAGLSALLVTKSFTGLSLLIALGIAVGMFVCVLVMSFFFKLSLHMLSKKGGYYEALTAVTYGCFVFACGALATSVLSLLIDINVVLNVIVALVSVVIMLAAIILAKTIKLRAAMDFFSADLLTVIVAFVIVYVSVLFAFYFLVRNSCLGLLDLLTHPCSVQI
;
A
#
# COMPACT_ATOMS: atom_id res chain seq x y z
N MET A 1 -15.18 9.73 2.67
CA MET A 1 -14.19 8.69 2.27
C MET A 1 -14.80 7.28 2.27
N PHE A 2 -15.79 6.99 3.12
CA PHE A 2 -16.54 5.72 3.13
C PHE A 2 -17.10 5.28 1.77
N ASN A 3 -17.51 6.21 0.91
CA ASN A 3 -17.94 5.89 -0.46
C ASN A 3 -16.87 5.15 -1.30
N ILE A 4 -15.59 5.28 -0.97
CA ILE A 4 -14.51 4.53 -1.65
C ILE A 4 -14.62 3.03 -1.36
N ILE A 5 -15.16 2.65 -0.20
CA ILE A 5 -15.34 1.24 0.20
C ILE A 5 -16.70 0.73 -0.28
N LEU A 6 -17.76 1.50 -0.07
CA LEU A 6 -19.14 1.10 -0.38
C LEU A 6 -19.49 1.18 -1.88
N ALA A 7 -18.95 2.16 -2.59
CA ALA A 7 -19.21 2.41 -4.00
C ALA A 7 -17.92 2.84 -4.74
N PRO A 8 -16.89 1.96 -4.79
CA PRO A 8 -15.57 2.32 -5.29
C PRO A 8 -15.58 2.88 -6.72
N PHE A 9 -16.42 2.34 -7.60
CA PHE A 9 -16.54 2.80 -8.99
C PHE A 9 -17.13 4.20 -9.11
N GLN A 10 -18.11 4.55 -8.27
CA GLN A 10 -18.66 5.91 -8.22
C GLN A 10 -17.61 6.89 -7.68
N ALA A 11 -16.85 6.47 -6.66
CA ALA A 11 -15.78 7.28 -6.09
C ALA A 11 -14.62 7.53 -7.08
N ILE A 12 -14.30 6.56 -7.93
CA ILE A 12 -13.34 6.71 -9.05
C ILE A 12 -13.89 7.72 -10.07
N LYS A 13 -15.15 7.57 -10.49
CA LYS A 13 -15.78 8.46 -11.48
C LYS A 13 -15.83 9.91 -11.00
N GLU A 14 -16.16 10.13 -9.72
CA GLU A 14 -16.09 11.45 -9.09
C GLU A 14 -14.67 12.03 -9.03
N ALA A 15 -13.66 11.19 -8.77
CA ALA A 15 -12.28 11.64 -8.68
C ALA A 15 -11.71 12.04 -10.05
N GLY A 16 -12.17 11.36 -11.11
CA GLY A 16 -11.87 11.72 -12.50
C GLY A 16 -12.49 13.03 -12.95
N SER A 17 -13.73 13.31 -12.51
CA SER A 17 -14.43 14.54 -12.89
C SER A 17 -13.94 15.77 -12.13
N LYS A 18 -13.68 15.64 -10.82
CA LYS A 18 -13.27 16.78 -9.97
C LYS A 18 -11.76 17.08 -10.01
N LYS A 19 -10.93 16.16 -10.49
CA LYS A 19 -9.45 16.25 -10.59
C LYS A 19 -8.77 16.96 -9.40
N SER A 20 -9.14 16.63 -8.18
CA SER A 20 -8.65 17.29 -6.97
C SER A 20 -7.47 16.56 -6.36
N MET A 21 -6.25 17.05 -6.59
CA MET A 21 -5.01 16.50 -6.00
C MET A 21 -5.04 16.53 -4.47
N SER A 22 -5.64 17.56 -3.87
CA SER A 22 -5.83 17.65 -2.42
C SER A 22 -6.65 16.48 -1.86
N ARG A 23 -7.73 16.07 -2.55
CA ARG A 23 -8.55 14.93 -2.12
C ARG A 23 -7.75 13.63 -2.15
N THR A 24 -7.00 13.38 -3.22
CA THR A 24 -6.16 12.19 -3.35
C THR A 24 -5.07 12.14 -2.28
N MET A 25 -4.38 13.26 -2.01
CA MET A 25 -3.37 13.33 -0.95
C MET A 25 -3.97 13.07 0.43
N LYS A 26 -5.17 13.57 0.72
CA LYS A 26 -5.88 13.27 1.97
C LYS A 26 -6.22 11.78 2.09
N VAL A 27 -6.69 11.13 1.01
CA VAL A 27 -6.96 9.69 1.02
C VAL A 27 -5.67 8.90 1.26
N LEU A 28 -4.55 9.32 0.65
CA LEU A 28 -3.25 8.68 0.86
C LEU A 28 -2.76 8.84 2.30
N LEU A 29 -2.92 10.01 2.88
CA LEU A 29 -2.58 10.27 4.28
C LEU A 29 -3.41 9.39 5.22
N VAL A 30 -4.72 9.25 4.97
CA VAL A 30 -5.56 8.34 5.78
C VAL A 30 -5.16 6.88 5.57
N ALA A 31 -4.88 6.45 4.33
CA ALA A 31 -4.45 5.09 4.03
C ALA A 31 -3.13 4.72 4.72
N SER A 32 -2.16 5.63 4.72
CA SER A 32 -0.87 5.43 5.38
C SER A 32 -1.01 5.38 6.91
N LEU A 33 -1.83 6.26 7.49
CA LEU A 33 -2.15 6.20 8.92
C LEU A 33 -2.84 4.89 9.30
N PHE A 34 -3.79 4.40 8.48
CA PHE A 34 -4.44 3.11 8.72
C PHE A 34 -3.44 1.95 8.65
N ALA A 35 -2.48 1.98 7.72
CA ALA A 35 -1.43 0.97 7.65
C ALA A 35 -0.52 0.98 8.90
N GLY A 36 -0.10 2.17 9.35
CA GLY A 36 0.69 2.31 10.59
C GLY A 36 -0.09 1.85 11.83
N LEU A 37 -1.36 2.24 11.95
CA LEU A 37 -2.23 1.83 13.06
C LEU A 37 -2.47 0.32 13.06
N SER A 38 -2.64 -0.29 11.87
CA SER A 38 -2.75 -1.74 11.73
C SER A 38 -1.52 -2.45 12.29
N ALA A 39 -0.33 -1.98 11.95
CA ALA A 39 0.91 -2.55 12.46
C ALA A 39 1.04 -2.40 13.99
N LEU A 40 0.66 -1.24 14.53
CA LEU A 40 0.64 -1.01 15.98
C LEU A 40 -0.26 -2.02 16.70
N LEU A 41 -1.49 -2.22 16.22
CA LEU A 41 -2.46 -3.14 16.81
C LEU A 41 -1.98 -4.60 16.76
N VAL A 42 -1.31 -5.01 15.68
CA VAL A 42 -0.77 -6.38 15.55
C VAL A 42 0.34 -6.66 16.59
N THR A 43 1.15 -5.67 16.95
CA THR A 43 2.25 -5.88 17.90
C THR A 43 1.79 -6.09 19.35
N LYS A 44 0.54 -5.73 19.70
CA LYS A 44 -0.07 -5.82 21.05
C LYS A 44 0.72 -5.15 22.20
N SER A 45 1.88 -4.57 21.93
CA SER A 45 2.80 -3.97 22.89
C SER A 45 2.95 -2.49 22.58
N PHE A 46 2.44 -1.61 23.45
CA PHE A 46 2.56 -0.16 23.31
C PHE A 46 3.87 0.31 23.94
N THR A 47 4.98 0.08 23.24
CA THR A 47 6.32 0.56 23.62
C THR A 47 6.73 1.71 22.71
N GLY A 48 7.74 2.49 23.11
CA GLY A 48 8.30 3.53 22.25
C GLY A 48 8.80 2.98 20.91
N LEU A 49 9.32 1.74 20.90
CA LEU A 49 9.79 1.05 19.69
C LEU A 49 8.65 0.71 18.73
N SER A 50 7.52 0.18 19.23
CA SER A 50 6.37 -0.16 18.36
C SER A 50 5.72 1.07 17.75
N LEU A 51 5.69 2.19 18.47
CA LEU A 51 5.21 3.48 17.96
C LEU A 51 6.13 4.01 16.84
N LEU A 52 7.45 3.87 17.00
CA LEU A 52 8.43 4.25 15.98
C LEU A 52 8.31 3.37 14.72
N ILE A 53 8.10 2.06 14.89
CA ILE A 53 7.83 1.13 13.78
C ILE A 53 6.52 1.51 13.05
N ALA A 54 5.45 1.80 13.79
CA ALA A 54 4.15 2.18 13.21
C ALA A 54 4.24 3.48 12.40
N LEU A 55 4.94 4.49 12.92
CA LEU A 55 5.24 5.73 12.19
C LEU A 55 6.10 5.47 10.96
N GLY A 56 7.14 4.63 11.10
CA GLY A 56 7.99 4.22 9.97
C GLY A 56 7.19 3.54 8.86
N ILE A 57 6.24 2.68 9.21
CA ILE A 57 5.34 2.03 8.26
C ILE A 57 4.41 3.05 7.61
N ALA A 58 3.82 3.98 8.37
CA ALA A 58 2.95 5.01 7.82
C ALA A 58 3.69 5.90 6.80
N VAL A 59 4.85 6.44 7.19
CA VAL A 59 5.68 7.28 6.30
C VAL A 59 6.19 6.46 5.11
N GLY A 60 6.66 5.23 5.35
CA GLY A 60 7.14 4.32 4.32
C GLY A 60 6.07 4.00 3.29
N MET A 61 4.84 3.71 3.71
CA MET A 61 3.69 3.50 2.82
C MET A 61 3.38 4.76 2.01
N PHE A 62 3.36 5.92 2.65
CA PHE A 62 3.09 7.20 1.98
C PHE A 62 4.10 7.46 0.84
N VAL A 63 5.39 7.35 1.14
CA VAL A 63 6.47 7.53 0.15
C VAL A 63 6.42 6.45 -0.93
N CYS A 64 6.20 5.18 -0.54
CA CYS A 64 6.14 4.06 -1.47
C CYS A 64 5.02 4.23 -2.50
N VAL A 65 3.83 4.69 -2.09
CA VAL A 65 2.73 4.99 -3.03
C VAL A 65 3.13 6.13 -3.98
N LEU A 66 3.72 7.23 -3.49
CA LEU A 66 4.14 8.34 -4.35
C LEU A 66 5.14 7.88 -5.44
N VAL A 67 6.11 7.05 -5.05
CA VAL A 67 7.12 6.48 -5.93
C VAL A 67 6.49 5.47 -6.92
N MET A 68 5.63 4.57 -6.43
CA MET A 68 4.86 3.65 -7.27
C MET A 68 4.04 4.40 -8.33
N SER A 69 3.37 5.48 -7.95
CA SER A 69 2.58 6.30 -8.85
C SER A 69 3.43 7.02 -9.90
N PHE A 70 4.65 7.43 -9.53
CA PHE A 70 5.59 8.00 -10.48
C PHE A 70 6.04 6.98 -11.53
N PHE A 71 6.46 5.79 -11.11
CA PHE A 71 6.83 4.71 -12.03
C PHE A 71 5.65 4.25 -12.86
N PHE A 72 4.45 4.18 -12.28
CA PHE A 72 3.25 3.81 -13.00
C PHE A 72 2.89 4.81 -14.10
N LYS A 73 3.00 6.11 -13.80
CA LYS A 73 2.89 7.16 -14.82
C LYS A 73 3.93 6.94 -15.92
N LEU A 74 5.20 6.71 -15.56
CA LEU A 74 6.29 6.54 -16.52
C LEU A 74 6.05 5.33 -17.45
N SER A 75 5.67 4.18 -16.89
CA SER A 75 5.31 2.99 -17.66
C SER A 75 4.14 3.22 -18.62
N LEU A 76 3.06 3.87 -18.15
CA LEU A 76 1.91 4.17 -19.00
C LEU A 76 2.19 5.25 -20.05
N HIS A 77 3.05 6.21 -19.73
CA HIS A 77 3.49 7.21 -20.69
C HIS A 77 4.29 6.57 -21.83
N MET A 78 5.15 5.58 -21.52
CA MET A 78 5.89 4.83 -22.54
C MET A 78 4.97 3.95 -23.41
N LEU A 79 3.94 3.35 -22.81
CA LEU A 79 3.05 2.42 -23.52
C LEU A 79 1.93 3.09 -24.31
N SER A 80 1.32 4.15 -23.78
CA SER A 80 0.09 4.75 -24.33
C SER A 80 0.23 6.23 -24.69
N LYS A 81 1.35 6.88 -24.30
CA LYS A 81 1.58 8.33 -24.42
C LYS A 81 0.49 9.21 -23.78
N LYS A 82 -0.38 8.61 -22.95
CA LYS A 82 -1.52 9.26 -22.30
C LYS A 82 -1.38 9.22 -20.79
N GLY A 83 -2.00 10.21 -20.16
CA GLY A 83 -2.23 10.31 -18.72
C GLY A 83 -1.14 11.04 -17.92
N GLY A 84 -1.58 11.60 -16.79
CA GLY A 84 -0.78 12.43 -15.91
C GLY A 84 -0.41 11.74 -14.60
N TYR A 85 0.38 12.45 -13.79
CA TYR A 85 0.78 11.97 -12.47
C TYR A 85 -0.42 11.85 -11.52
N TYR A 86 -1.38 12.76 -11.62
CA TYR A 86 -2.57 12.77 -10.77
C TYR A 86 -3.43 11.52 -10.97
N GLU A 87 -3.59 11.08 -12.22
CA GLU A 87 -4.33 9.89 -12.60
C GLU A 87 -3.66 8.62 -12.03
N ALA A 88 -2.33 8.51 -12.18
CA ALA A 88 -1.55 7.42 -11.60
C ALA A 88 -1.62 7.42 -10.06
N LEU A 89 -1.52 8.60 -9.45
CA LEU A 89 -1.59 8.77 -8.01
C LEU A 89 -2.95 8.35 -7.46
N THR A 90 -4.03 8.76 -8.11
CA THR A 90 -5.40 8.46 -7.68
C THR A 90 -5.69 6.97 -7.81
N ALA A 91 -5.32 6.34 -8.93
CA ALA A 91 -5.52 4.91 -9.14
C ALA A 91 -4.80 4.06 -8.08
N VAL A 92 -3.53 4.37 -7.80
CA VAL A 92 -2.74 3.64 -6.80
C VAL A 92 -3.28 3.89 -5.39
N THR A 93 -3.56 5.15 -5.05
CA THR A 93 -4.03 5.55 -3.71
C THR A 93 -5.36 4.90 -3.34
N TYR A 94 -6.33 4.85 -4.26
CA TYR A 94 -7.65 4.28 -3.96
C TYR A 94 -7.57 2.77 -3.71
N GLY A 95 -6.74 2.05 -4.48
CA GLY A 95 -6.45 0.65 -4.21
C GLY A 95 -5.76 0.45 -2.86
N CYS A 96 -4.74 1.27 -2.54
CA CYS A 96 -4.04 1.21 -1.26
C CYS A 96 -4.94 1.54 -0.06
N PHE A 97 -5.89 2.47 -0.21
CA PHE A 97 -6.85 2.79 0.83
C PHE A 97 -7.74 1.60 1.18
N VAL A 98 -8.27 0.89 0.18
CA VAL A 98 -9.09 -0.32 0.39
C VAL A 98 -8.28 -1.40 1.10
N PHE A 99 -7.04 -1.61 0.66
CA PHE A 99 -6.14 -2.56 1.33
C PHE A 99 -5.86 -2.16 2.78
N ALA A 100 -5.57 -0.88 3.05
CA ALA A 100 -5.31 -0.38 4.40
C ALA A 100 -6.54 -0.53 5.33
N CYS A 101 -7.75 -0.32 4.81
CA CYS A 101 -8.98 -0.57 5.56
C CYS A 101 -9.14 -2.06 5.90
N GLY A 102 -8.84 -2.96 4.95
CA GLY A 102 -8.85 -4.41 5.19
C GLY A 102 -7.82 -4.82 6.25
N ALA A 103 -6.59 -4.31 6.16
CA ALA A 103 -5.54 -4.54 7.14
C ALA A 103 -5.90 -4.02 8.53
N LEU A 104 -6.59 -2.88 8.61
CA LEU A 104 -7.06 -2.35 9.89
C LEU A 104 -8.14 -3.24 10.48
N ALA A 105 -9.11 -3.70 9.68
CA ALA A 105 -10.17 -4.60 10.13
C ALA A 105 -9.60 -5.92 10.66
N THR A 106 -8.63 -6.52 9.97
CA THR A 106 -7.97 -7.75 10.46
C THR A 106 -7.14 -7.50 11.71
N SER A 107 -6.51 -6.33 11.84
CA SER A 107 -5.74 -5.96 13.04
C SER A 107 -6.64 -5.68 14.25
N VAL A 108 -7.88 -5.21 14.05
CA VAL A 108 -8.86 -5.09 15.13
C VAL A 108 -9.36 -6.47 15.56
N LEU A 109 -9.61 -7.37 14.61
CA LEU A 109 -10.00 -8.75 14.90
C LEU A 109 -8.92 -9.51 15.68
N SER A 110 -7.63 -9.25 15.41
CA SER A 110 -6.53 -9.92 16.11
C SER A 110 -6.46 -9.62 17.61
N LEU A 111 -7.11 -8.55 18.08
CA LEU A 111 -7.25 -8.23 19.50
C LEU A 111 -8.14 -9.24 20.25
N LEU A 112 -8.97 -10.00 19.53
CA LEU A 112 -9.88 -10.99 20.12
C LEU A 112 -9.23 -12.38 20.31
N ILE A 113 -7.98 -12.57 19.85
CA ILE A 113 -7.29 -13.88 19.76
C ILE A 113 -6.82 -14.43 21.13
N ASP A 114 -7.12 -13.80 22.26
CA ASP A 114 -6.62 -14.25 23.57
C ASP A 114 -7.71 -14.84 24.48
N ILE A 115 -8.91 -15.12 23.95
CA ILE A 115 -10.07 -15.51 24.78
C ILE A 115 -10.29 -17.03 24.80
N ASN A 116 -10.26 -17.72 23.66
CA ASN A 116 -10.54 -19.16 23.57
C ASN A 116 -9.99 -19.75 22.25
N VAL A 117 -9.41 -20.96 22.28
CA VAL A 117 -8.88 -21.67 21.10
C VAL A 117 -9.91 -21.74 19.96
N VAL A 118 -11.17 -22.05 20.25
CA VAL A 118 -12.22 -22.14 19.23
C VAL A 118 -12.49 -20.76 18.60
N LEU A 119 -12.54 -19.71 19.42
CA LEU A 119 -12.73 -18.35 18.94
C LEU A 119 -11.53 -17.88 18.11
N ASN A 120 -10.32 -18.28 18.47
CA ASN A 120 -9.09 -17.94 17.75
C ASN A 120 -9.08 -18.53 16.34
N VAL A 121 -9.52 -19.77 16.18
CA VAL A 121 -9.65 -20.41 14.86
C VAL A 121 -10.67 -19.65 14.00
N ILE A 122 -11.83 -19.29 14.57
CA ILE A 122 -12.85 -18.52 13.86
C ILE A 122 -12.31 -17.15 13.44
N VAL A 123 -11.67 -16.42 14.37
CA VAL A 123 -11.09 -15.10 14.11
C VAL A 123 -9.98 -15.17 13.05
N ALA A 124 -9.14 -16.20 13.07
CA ALA A 124 -8.10 -16.42 12.08
C ALA A 124 -8.70 -16.65 10.68
N LEU A 125 -9.72 -17.53 10.56
CA LEU A 125 -10.40 -17.79 9.29
C LEU A 125 -11.09 -16.53 8.74
N VAL A 126 -11.81 -15.79 9.59
CA VAL A 126 -12.47 -14.54 9.20
C VAL A 126 -11.45 -13.50 8.76
N SER A 127 -10.31 -13.39 9.45
CA SER A 127 -9.23 -12.46 9.09
C SER A 127 -8.62 -12.78 7.72
N VAL A 128 -8.42 -14.07 7.40
CA VAL A 128 -7.95 -14.51 6.08
C VAL A 128 -8.96 -14.13 4.99
N VAL A 129 -10.25 -14.37 5.21
CA VAL A 129 -11.31 -14.03 4.26
C VAL A 129 -11.38 -12.52 4.01
N ILE A 130 -11.32 -11.71 5.07
CA ILE A 130 -11.33 -10.24 4.96
C ILE A 130 -10.11 -9.75 4.22
N MET A 131 -8.91 -10.26 4.53
CA MET A 131 -7.69 -9.84 3.85
C MET A 131 -7.70 -10.22 2.36
N LEU A 132 -8.15 -11.43 2.02
CA LEU A 132 -8.29 -11.86 0.63
C LEU A 132 -9.28 -10.97 -0.13
N ALA A 133 -10.45 -10.71 0.45
CA ALA A 133 -11.45 -9.82 -0.14
C ALA A 133 -10.89 -8.41 -0.34
N ALA A 134 -10.17 -7.86 0.64
CA ALA A 134 -9.54 -6.55 0.55
C ALA A 134 -8.47 -6.48 -0.54
N ILE A 135 -7.64 -7.53 -0.69
CA ILE A 135 -6.62 -7.60 -1.75
C ILE A 135 -7.27 -7.64 -3.13
N ILE A 136 -8.26 -8.50 -3.34
CA ILE A 136 -8.96 -8.64 -4.62
C ILE A 136 -9.64 -7.32 -4.99
N LEU A 137 -10.34 -6.70 -4.03
CA LEU A 137 -11.03 -5.44 -4.22
C LEU A 137 -10.03 -4.31 -4.52
N ALA A 138 -8.94 -4.22 -3.76
CA ALA A 138 -7.88 -3.24 -3.99
C ALA A 138 -7.27 -3.35 -5.39
N LYS A 139 -6.96 -4.56 -5.87
CA LYS A 139 -6.40 -4.77 -7.22
C LYS A 139 -7.41 -4.43 -8.30
N THR A 140 -8.67 -4.82 -8.13
CA THR A 140 -9.76 -4.53 -9.07
C THR A 140 -9.99 -3.02 -9.20
N ILE A 141 -10.04 -2.30 -8.09
CA ILE A 141 -10.19 -0.85 -8.04
C ILE A 141 -9.00 -0.17 -8.71
N LYS A 142 -7.78 -0.62 -8.41
CA LYS A 142 -6.55 -0.08 -8.99
C LYS A 142 -6.50 -0.23 -10.51
N LEU A 143 -6.85 -1.43 -11.02
CA LEU A 143 -6.91 -1.73 -12.45
C LEU A 143 -8.00 -0.89 -13.13
N ARG A 144 -9.22 -0.89 -12.57
CA ARG A 144 -10.34 -0.15 -13.17
C ARG A 144 -10.09 1.35 -13.20
N ALA A 145 -9.60 1.93 -12.10
CA ALA A 145 -9.25 3.35 -12.04
C ALA A 145 -8.19 3.71 -13.08
N ALA A 146 -7.18 2.86 -13.26
CA ALA A 146 -6.17 3.09 -14.27
C ALA A 146 -6.72 2.98 -15.70
N MET A 147 -7.58 2.00 -16.00
CA MET A 147 -8.24 1.91 -17.31
C MET A 147 -9.09 3.15 -17.59
N ASP A 148 -9.91 3.56 -16.62
CA ASP A 148 -10.83 4.70 -16.78
C ASP A 148 -10.06 6.03 -16.92
N PHE A 149 -9.00 6.26 -16.12
CA PHE A 149 -8.25 7.52 -16.17
C PHE A 149 -7.28 7.65 -17.34
N PHE A 150 -6.68 6.53 -17.78
CA PHE A 150 -5.73 6.55 -18.90
C PHE A 150 -6.39 6.24 -20.24
N SER A 151 -7.69 5.88 -20.24
CA SER A 151 -8.42 5.43 -21.44
C SER A 151 -7.62 4.37 -22.21
N ALA A 152 -7.06 3.43 -21.46
CA ALA A 152 -6.16 2.40 -21.95
C ALA A 152 -6.78 1.02 -21.78
N ASP A 153 -6.41 0.10 -22.68
CA ASP A 153 -6.86 -1.28 -22.61
C ASP A 153 -6.35 -1.98 -21.35
N LEU A 154 -7.11 -2.96 -20.88
CA LEU A 154 -6.79 -3.75 -19.68
C LEU A 154 -5.36 -4.32 -19.76
N LEU A 155 -4.96 -4.84 -20.92
CA LEU A 155 -3.65 -5.47 -21.13
C LEU A 155 -2.51 -4.46 -20.94
N THR A 156 -2.65 -3.25 -21.50
CA THR A 156 -1.67 -2.16 -21.34
C THR A 156 -1.49 -1.77 -19.88
N VAL A 157 -2.59 -1.66 -19.14
CA VAL A 157 -2.57 -1.34 -17.71
C VAL A 157 -1.94 -2.47 -16.89
N ILE A 158 -2.23 -3.73 -17.21
CA ILE A 158 -1.61 -4.89 -16.55
C ILE A 158 -0.10 -4.90 -16.80
N VAL A 159 0.34 -4.75 -18.05
CA VAL A 159 1.77 -4.72 -18.40
C VAL A 159 2.47 -3.57 -17.65
N ALA A 160 1.87 -2.38 -17.59
CA ALA A 160 2.41 -1.26 -16.82
C ALA A 160 2.55 -1.61 -15.33
N PHE A 161 1.55 -2.25 -14.72
CA PHE A 161 1.64 -2.69 -13.33
C PHE A 161 2.71 -3.77 -13.13
N VAL A 162 2.86 -4.72 -14.05
CA VAL A 162 3.91 -5.76 -13.98
C VAL A 162 5.28 -5.10 -14.00
N ILE A 163 5.53 -4.16 -14.91
CA ILE A 163 6.80 -3.41 -14.96
C ILE A 163 7.07 -2.72 -13.63
N VAL A 164 6.07 -2.04 -13.05
CA VAL A 164 6.22 -1.36 -11.76
C VAL A 164 6.49 -2.35 -10.64
N TYR A 165 5.74 -3.45 -10.53
CA TYR A 165 5.93 -4.44 -9.46
C TYR A 165 7.29 -5.14 -9.56
N VAL A 166 7.72 -5.53 -10.77
CA VAL A 166 9.04 -6.11 -10.99
C VAL A 166 10.14 -5.11 -10.62
N SER A 167 10.00 -3.85 -11.02
CA SER A 167 10.97 -2.79 -10.67
C SER A 167 11.07 -2.59 -9.15
N VAL A 168 9.92 -2.58 -8.46
CA VAL A 168 9.88 -2.46 -7.00
C VAL A 168 10.47 -3.69 -6.32
N LEU A 169 10.21 -4.90 -6.82
CA LEU A 169 10.81 -6.13 -6.30
C LEU A 169 12.34 -6.12 -6.44
N PHE A 170 12.86 -5.72 -7.60
CA PHE A 170 14.31 -5.56 -7.79
C PHE A 170 14.89 -4.50 -6.86
N ALA A 171 14.25 -3.33 -6.75
CA ALA A 171 14.71 -2.28 -5.84
C ALA A 171 14.73 -2.75 -4.38
N PHE A 172 13.70 -3.48 -3.95
CA PHE A 172 13.64 -4.05 -2.61
C PHE A 172 14.74 -5.10 -2.40
N TYR A 173 14.97 -5.99 -3.38
CA TYR A 173 16.06 -6.97 -3.34
C TYR A 173 17.43 -6.30 -3.20
N PHE A 174 17.72 -5.26 -4.00
CA PHE A 174 18.98 -4.51 -3.89
C PHE A 174 19.12 -3.80 -2.55
N LEU A 175 18.04 -3.21 -2.04
CA LEU A 175 18.05 -2.54 -0.75
C LEU A 175 18.34 -3.53 0.39
N VAL A 176 17.67 -4.69 0.41
CA VAL A 176 17.92 -5.73 1.41
C VAL A 176 19.35 -6.26 1.31
N ARG A 177 19.83 -6.56 0.09
CA ARG A 177 21.21 -7.02 -0.13
C ARG A 177 22.23 -6.00 0.38
N ASN A 178 22.07 -4.72 0.04
CA ASN A 178 23.01 -3.68 0.45
C ASN A 178 22.95 -3.44 1.97
N SER A 179 21.77 -3.47 2.58
CA SER A 179 21.62 -3.39 4.03
C SER A 179 22.27 -4.58 4.75
N CYS A 180 22.13 -5.80 4.23
CA CYS A 180 22.79 -6.98 4.77
C CYS A 180 24.31 -6.91 4.64
N LEU A 181 24.83 -6.46 3.49
CA LEU A 181 26.27 -6.26 3.30
C LEU A 181 26.82 -5.18 4.22
N GLY A 182 26.14 -4.04 4.33
CA GLY A 182 26.54 -2.97 5.26
C GLY A 182 26.50 -3.40 6.73
N LEU A 183 25.52 -4.22 7.12
CA LEU A 183 25.47 -4.81 8.46
C LEU A 183 26.62 -5.80 8.66
N LEU A 184 26.94 -6.63 7.66
CA LEU A 184 28.05 -7.57 7.71
C LEU A 184 29.38 -6.83 7.87
N ASP A 185 29.62 -5.76 7.11
CA ASP A 185 30.81 -4.92 7.23
C ASP A 185 30.93 -4.29 8.63
N LEU A 186 29.81 -3.85 9.21
CA LEU A 186 29.79 -3.29 10.57
C LEU A 186 30.14 -4.34 11.64
N LEU A 187 29.77 -5.61 11.41
CA LEU A 187 30.04 -6.73 12.31
C LEU A 187 31.47 -7.29 12.15
N THR A 188 32.03 -7.29 10.93
CA THR A 188 33.37 -7.81 10.65
C THR A 188 34.48 -6.78 10.91
N HIS A 189 34.17 -5.48 10.84
CA HIS A 189 35.11 -4.39 11.08
C HIS A 189 34.60 -3.35 12.09
N PRO A 190 34.37 -3.72 13.37
CA PRO A 190 33.83 -2.79 14.37
C PRO A 190 34.77 -1.62 14.71
N CYS A 191 36.06 -1.71 14.38
CA CYS A 191 37.06 -0.67 14.67
C CYS A 191 37.16 0.44 13.60
N SER A 192 36.43 0.39 12.48
CA SER A 192 36.52 1.41 11.43
C SER A 192 35.58 2.61 11.63
N VAL A 193 34.68 2.55 12.63
CA VAL A 193 33.85 3.69 13.03
C VAL A 193 34.56 4.46 14.16
N GLN A 194 35.72 5.02 13.85
CA GLN A 194 36.31 6.09 14.65
C GLN A 194 35.85 7.41 14.06
N ILE A 195 34.87 8.03 14.71
CA ILE A 195 34.55 9.46 14.57
C ILE A 195 35.68 10.25 15.24
#